data_AF-A0A9X4E211-F1
#
_entry.id   AF-A0A9X4E211-F1
#
_cell.length_a   1.000
_cell.length_b   1.000
_cell.length_c   1.000
_cell.angle_alpha   90.00
_cell.angle_beta   90.00
_cell.angle_gamma   90.00
#
_symmetry.space_group_name_H-M   'P 1'
#
loop_
_entity.id
_entity.type
_entity.pdbx_description
1 polymer ?
#
loop_
_entity_poly.entity_id
_entity_poly.type
_entity_poly.pdbx_seq_one_letter_code
_entity_poly.pdbx_strand_id
1 'polypeptide(L)'
;MNDMEKRSQTAENAHANRVGARQPSPAAPAPGGGYPEIYTFSEPALRPSENRAATAPEKDPRLQQLREIGLNHIWQKVAAEIGYDNFIKMWQILGSYDEIKRPDGGILVTLRAYRSQERYQRDRFGILVKQKYGGRQAARRIESQLCEKVGTSHISRVENRIKISK
;
A
#
# COMPACT_ATOMS: atom_id res chain seq x y z
N MET A 1 7.19 64.61 -30.82
CA MET A 1 6.50 65.87 -30.47
C MET A 1 5.12 65.50 -29.98
N ASN A 2 4.89 65.51 -28.66
CA ASN A 2 4.55 66.71 -27.87
C ASN A 2 3.14 67.18 -28.25
N ASP A 3 2.21 67.47 -27.35
CA ASP A 3 2.22 67.58 -25.90
C ASP A 3 0.74 67.73 -25.50
N MET A 4 0.43 67.43 -24.25
CA MET A 4 -0.36 68.26 -23.33
C MET A 4 -1.18 67.39 -22.38
N GLU A 5 -0.45 66.91 -21.38
CA GLU A 5 -0.98 66.45 -20.10
C GLU A 5 -0.85 67.60 -19.08
N LYS A 6 -1.68 67.53 -18.03
CA LYS A 6 -1.62 68.17 -16.69
C LYS A 6 -2.65 69.27 -16.44
N ARG A 7 -3.28 69.39 -15.26
CA ARG A 7 -3.41 68.61 -13.99
C ARG A 7 -4.37 69.43 -13.10
N SER A 8 -5.11 68.79 -12.21
CA SER A 8 -5.43 69.20 -10.81
C SER A 8 -6.34 68.11 -10.22
N GLN A 9 -5.83 67.13 -9.45
CA GLN A 9 -5.65 67.13 -7.96
C GLN A 9 -6.95 67.53 -7.23
N THR A 10 -7.51 66.68 -6.35
CA THR A 10 -6.97 66.42 -5.00
C THR A 10 -7.51 65.09 -4.43
N ALA A 11 -6.66 64.39 -3.67
CA ALA A 11 -6.94 63.18 -2.93
C ALA A 11 -7.67 63.48 -1.61
N GLU A 12 -8.51 62.57 -1.13
CA GLU A 12 -8.72 62.42 0.31
C GLU A 12 -9.10 60.99 0.69
N ASN A 13 -8.62 60.61 1.87
CA ASN A 13 -8.47 59.28 2.39
C ASN A 13 -9.73 58.78 3.13
N ALA A 14 -9.73 57.47 3.35
CA ALA A 14 -10.09 56.81 4.60
C ALA A 14 -11.58 56.46 4.91
N HIS A 15 -11.76 55.12 5.02
CA HIS A 15 -12.38 54.39 6.14
C HIS A 15 -13.74 53.69 5.91
N ALA A 16 -13.61 52.38 5.72
CA ALA A 16 -14.25 51.32 6.50
C ALA A 16 -15.77 51.38 6.72
N ASN A 17 -16.51 50.48 6.05
CA ASN A 17 -17.15 49.39 6.80
C ASN A 17 -17.55 48.20 5.92
N ARG A 18 -17.41 47.02 6.54
CA ARG A 18 -17.69 45.63 6.12
C ARG A 18 -19.12 45.51 5.53
N VAL A 19 -19.52 44.51 4.72
CA VAL A 19 -19.61 43.07 5.04
C VAL A 19 -19.85 42.28 3.74
N GLY A 20 -19.24 41.10 3.57
CA GLY A 20 -19.63 40.15 2.52
C GLY A 20 -18.55 39.23 1.99
N ALA A 21 -17.65 38.71 2.83
CA ALA A 21 -16.74 37.64 2.42
C ALA A 21 -17.54 36.36 2.14
N ARG A 22 -17.57 35.91 0.87
CA ARG A 22 -18.07 34.58 0.53
C ARG A 22 -17.05 33.54 0.98
N GLN A 23 -17.38 32.81 2.05
CA GLN A 23 -16.72 31.57 2.42
C GLN A 23 -17.03 30.52 1.34
N PRO A 24 -16.05 29.85 0.72
CA PRO A 24 -16.33 28.60 0.02
C PRO A 24 -16.66 27.54 1.07
N SER A 25 -17.78 26.84 0.89
CA SER A 25 -18.15 25.70 1.72
C SER A 25 -17.01 24.66 1.72
N PRO A 26 -16.67 24.07 2.88
CA PRO A 26 -15.71 22.98 2.91
C PRO A 26 -16.28 21.78 2.14
N ALA A 27 -15.48 21.24 1.22
CA ALA A 27 -15.78 19.99 0.55
C ALA A 27 -15.94 18.88 1.59
N ALA A 28 -16.94 18.02 1.38
CA ALA A 28 -17.13 16.83 2.20
C ALA A 28 -15.84 15.99 2.21
N PRO A 29 -15.43 15.41 3.37
CA PRO A 29 -14.28 14.53 3.41
C PRO A 29 -14.55 13.31 2.53
N ALA A 30 -13.56 12.94 1.72
CA ALA A 30 -13.61 11.74 0.89
C ALA A 30 -13.87 10.51 1.78
N PRO A 31 -14.79 9.59 1.38
CA PRO A 31 -14.92 8.32 2.08
C PRO A 31 -13.58 7.59 2.00
N GLY A 32 -13.08 7.21 3.19
CA GLY A 32 -11.76 6.64 3.38
C GLY A 32 -11.48 5.47 2.45
N GLY A 33 -10.30 5.49 1.84
CA GLY A 33 -9.74 4.34 1.13
C GLY A 33 -9.46 3.23 2.15
N GLY A 34 -10.39 2.30 2.27
CA GLY A 34 -10.15 1.03 2.97
C GLY A 34 -8.99 0.31 2.30
N TYR A 35 -8.10 -0.25 3.11
CA TYR A 35 -7.05 -1.14 2.66
C TYR A 35 -7.67 -2.30 1.84
N PRO A 36 -7.08 -2.71 0.71
CA PRO A 36 -7.56 -3.88 0.00
C PRO A 36 -7.41 -5.11 0.89
N GLU A 37 -8.51 -5.83 1.09
CA GLU A 37 -8.49 -7.19 1.62
C GLU A 37 -7.58 -8.02 0.71
N ILE A 38 -6.37 -8.32 1.21
CA ILE A 38 -5.50 -9.28 0.56
C ILE A 38 -6.27 -10.60 0.59
N TYR A 39 -6.63 -11.09 -0.60
CA TYR A 39 -7.27 -12.38 -0.85
C TYR A 39 -6.61 -13.47 0.01
N THR A 40 -7.21 -13.75 1.17
CA THR A 40 -6.90 -14.92 1.96
C THR A 40 -7.79 -16.01 1.41
N PHE A 41 -7.18 -17.00 0.76
CA PHE A 41 -7.88 -18.16 0.23
C PHE A 41 -8.69 -18.79 1.39
N SER A 42 -10.00 -18.88 1.21
CA SER A 42 -10.95 -19.24 2.26
C SER A 42 -10.64 -20.61 2.88
N GLU A 43 -10.34 -20.65 4.17
CA GLU A 43 -10.67 -21.80 5.01
C GLU A 43 -12.16 -21.68 5.40
N PRO A 44 -12.93 -22.79 5.39
CA PRO A 44 -14.37 -22.72 5.62
C PRO A 44 -14.69 -22.26 7.05
N ALA A 45 -15.65 -21.34 7.15
CA ALA A 45 -16.10 -20.71 8.38
C ALA A 45 -16.63 -21.74 9.40
N LEU A 46 -15.84 -22.04 10.44
CA LEU A 46 -16.36 -22.54 11.70
C LEU A 46 -17.00 -21.35 12.42
N ARG A 47 -18.33 -21.31 12.46
CA ARG A 47 -19.07 -20.33 13.28
C ARG A 47 -18.79 -20.60 14.76
N PRO A 48 -18.33 -19.62 15.56
CA PRO A 48 -18.53 -19.66 17.00
C PRO A 48 -19.77 -18.81 17.29
N SER A 49 -20.85 -19.50 17.67
CA SER A 49 -21.99 -18.88 18.31
C SER A 49 -21.55 -18.19 19.61
N GLU A 50 -21.89 -16.91 19.71
CA GLU A 50 -22.32 -16.18 20.90
C GLU A 50 -21.44 -16.23 22.17
N ASN A 51 -20.99 -15.04 22.55
CA ASN A 51 -20.59 -14.63 23.90
C ASN A 51 -19.27 -15.19 24.45
N ARG A 52 -18.18 -14.44 24.21
CA ARG A 52 -17.25 -14.00 25.28
C ARG A 52 -16.55 -12.73 24.81
N ALA A 53 -16.52 -11.73 25.69
CA ALA A 53 -15.70 -10.55 25.55
C ALA A 53 -14.30 -10.96 25.05
N ALA A 54 -13.96 -10.57 23.81
CA ALA A 54 -12.72 -10.94 23.18
C ALA A 54 -11.57 -10.26 23.94
N THR A 55 -11.06 -10.95 24.94
CA THR A 55 -9.72 -10.74 25.46
C THR A 55 -8.81 -10.80 24.24
N ALA A 56 -8.07 -9.72 23.97
CA ALA A 56 -7.10 -9.72 22.90
C ALA A 56 -6.28 -11.02 22.98
N PRO A 57 -6.01 -11.70 21.86
CA PRO A 57 -5.27 -12.95 21.88
C PRO A 57 -4.02 -12.74 22.74
N GLU A 58 -3.88 -13.56 23.77
CA GLU A 58 -2.74 -13.51 24.68
C GLU A 58 -1.48 -13.59 23.80
N LYS A 59 -0.69 -12.52 23.81
CA LYS A 59 0.49 -12.43 22.94
C LYS A 59 1.40 -13.58 23.29
N ASP A 60 1.75 -14.40 22.30
CA ASP A 60 2.62 -15.56 22.48
C ASP A 60 3.86 -15.15 23.31
N PRO A 61 4.05 -15.72 24.51
CA PRO A 61 5.14 -15.30 25.41
C PRO A 61 6.51 -15.51 24.77
N ARG A 62 6.65 -16.38 23.76
CA ARG A 62 7.90 -16.60 23.02
C ARG A 62 8.30 -15.39 22.19
N LEU A 63 7.37 -14.50 21.83
CA LEU A 63 7.70 -13.22 21.17
C LEU A 63 8.48 -12.28 22.09
N GLN A 64 8.37 -12.44 23.41
CA GLN A 64 9.18 -11.69 24.37
C GLN A 64 10.66 -12.09 24.28
N GLN A 65 10.95 -13.37 24.05
CA GLN A 65 12.32 -13.87 23.88
C GLN A 65 13.04 -13.18 22.72
N LEU A 66 12.32 -12.88 21.63
CA LEU A 66 12.90 -12.14 20.49
C LEU A 66 13.35 -10.73 20.89
N ARG A 67 12.67 -10.09 21.85
CA ARG A 67 13.08 -8.78 22.39
C ARG A 67 14.31 -8.88 23.25
N GLU A 68 14.35 -9.89 24.11
CA GLU A 68 15.44 -10.14 25.05
C GLU A 68 16.77 -10.42 24.32
N ILE A 69 16.70 -11.13 23.19
CA ILE A 69 17.86 -11.39 22.32
C ILE A 69 18.31 -10.12 21.55
N GLY A 70 17.54 -9.02 21.64
CA GLY A 70 17.89 -7.75 21.00
C GLY A 70 17.51 -7.68 19.52
N LEU A 71 16.55 -8.49 19.07
CA LEU A 71 16.08 -8.45 17.68
C LEU A 71 15.44 -7.08 17.37
N ASN A 72 15.69 -6.54 16.18
CA ASN A 72 15.13 -5.26 15.76
C ASN A 72 13.58 -5.25 15.79
N HIS A 73 12.97 -4.15 16.23
CA HIS A 73 11.51 -3.97 16.34
C HIS A 73 10.71 -4.27 15.06
N ILE A 74 11.29 -4.07 13.87
CA ILE A 74 10.67 -4.42 12.58
C ILE A 74 10.50 -5.94 12.47
N TRP A 75 11.54 -6.71 12.79
CA TRP A 75 11.47 -8.17 12.75
C TRP A 75 10.58 -8.75 13.86
N GLN A 76 10.53 -8.10 15.03
CA GLN A 76 9.56 -8.45 16.06
C GLN A 76 8.12 -8.26 15.58
N LYS A 77 7.84 -7.17 14.85
CA LYS A 77 6.53 -6.94 14.23
C LYS A 77 6.21 -8.03 13.22
N VAL A 78 7.15 -8.37 12.33
CA VAL A 78 6.97 -9.48 11.37
C VAL A 78 6.64 -10.79 12.11
N ALA A 79 7.38 -11.13 13.15
CA ALA A 79 7.14 -12.33 13.95
C ALA A 79 5.75 -12.35 14.61
N ALA A 80 5.25 -11.19 15.06
CA ALA A 80 3.90 -11.08 15.61
C ALA A 80 2.80 -11.28 14.55
N GLU A 81 3.03 -10.84 13.31
CA GLU A 81 2.05 -11.00 12.21
C GLU A 81 2.00 -12.43 11.66
N ILE A 82 3.16 -13.10 11.53
CA ILE A 82 3.22 -14.45 10.93
C ILE A 82 3.25 -15.59 11.95
N GLY A 83 3.41 -15.26 13.24
CA GLY A 83 3.59 -16.20 14.34
C GLY A 83 5.06 -16.60 14.57
N TYR A 84 5.40 -16.92 15.82
CA TYR A 84 6.76 -17.25 16.25
C TYR A 84 7.37 -18.41 15.44
N ASP A 85 6.63 -19.52 15.27
CA ASP A 85 7.18 -20.72 14.62
C ASP A 85 7.50 -20.49 13.14
N ASN A 86 6.67 -19.74 12.42
CA ASN A 86 6.92 -19.36 11.04
C ASN A 86 8.11 -18.41 10.92
N PHE A 87 8.24 -17.48 11.87
CA PHE A 87 9.38 -16.58 11.94
C PHE A 87 10.70 -17.33 12.19
N ILE A 88 10.74 -18.27 13.12
CA ILE A 88 11.94 -19.09 13.39
C ILE A 88 12.31 -19.93 12.15
N LYS A 89 11.34 -20.57 11.49
CA LYS A 89 11.60 -21.31 10.24
C LYS A 89 12.20 -20.40 9.16
N MET A 90 11.62 -19.23 8.94
CA MET A 90 12.16 -18.23 8.01
C MET A 90 13.59 -17.84 8.39
N TRP A 91 13.82 -17.55 9.67
CA TRP A 91 15.14 -17.12 10.14
C TRP A 91 16.19 -18.23 10.02
N GLN A 92 15.81 -19.49 10.26
CA GLN A 92 16.67 -20.66 10.02
C GLN A 92 17.03 -20.82 8.53
N ILE A 93 16.05 -20.66 7.63
CA ILE A 93 16.29 -20.70 6.18
C ILE A 93 17.32 -19.61 5.82
N LEU A 94 17.12 -18.37 6.26
CA LEU A 94 18.05 -17.28 6.00
C LEU A 94 19.45 -17.56 6.60
N GLY A 95 19.50 -18.09 7.82
CA GLY A 95 20.76 -18.45 8.49
C GLY A 95 21.51 -19.62 7.85
N SER A 96 20.87 -20.38 6.97
CA SER A 96 21.52 -21.49 6.26
C SER A 96 22.36 -21.05 5.06
N TYR A 97 22.15 -19.84 4.54
CA TYR A 97 22.87 -19.32 3.36
C TYR A 97 24.07 -18.49 3.78
N ASP A 98 25.27 -18.94 3.43
CA ASP A 98 26.51 -18.24 3.77
C ASP A 98 26.69 -16.94 2.97
N GLU A 99 26.07 -16.82 1.79
CA GLU A 99 26.22 -15.65 0.90
C GLU A 99 25.64 -14.36 1.50
N ILE A 100 24.69 -14.48 2.43
CA ILE A 100 24.02 -13.36 3.08
C ILE A 100 24.50 -13.14 4.52
N LYS A 101 25.43 -13.97 5.01
CA LYS A 101 26.06 -13.79 6.32
C LYS A 101 27.12 -12.71 6.25
N ARG A 102 27.14 -11.88 7.27
CA ARG A 102 28.20 -10.89 7.48
C ARG A 102 29.26 -11.44 8.43
N PRO A 103 30.49 -10.89 8.40
CA PRO A 103 31.55 -11.27 9.34
C PRO A 103 31.22 -11.01 10.81
N ASP A 104 30.30 -10.09 11.11
CA ASP A 104 29.83 -9.77 12.46
C ASP A 104 28.74 -10.73 12.98
N GLY A 105 28.40 -11.77 12.21
CA GLY A 105 27.34 -12.73 12.53
C GLY A 105 25.93 -12.25 12.16
N GLY A 106 25.78 -11.06 11.57
CA GLY A 106 24.51 -10.56 11.06
C GLY A 106 24.09 -11.18 9.72
N ILE A 107 22.80 -11.08 9.39
CA ILE A 107 22.26 -11.45 8.08
C ILE A 107 21.87 -10.19 7.31
N LEU A 108 22.33 -10.04 6.06
CA LEU A 108 21.91 -8.98 5.15
C LEU A 108 21.17 -9.56 3.95
N VAL A 109 19.86 -9.32 3.91
CA VAL A 109 19.04 -9.64 2.73
C VAL A 109 18.62 -8.36 2.04
N THR A 110 18.92 -8.26 0.74
CA THR A 110 18.39 -7.20 -0.12
C THR A 110 17.08 -7.66 -0.75
N LEU A 111 15.96 -7.33 -0.12
CA LEU A 111 14.64 -7.62 -0.66
C LEU A 111 14.22 -6.51 -1.64
N ARG A 112 13.64 -6.89 -2.79
CA ARG A 112 13.00 -5.91 -3.67
C ARG A 112 11.86 -5.23 -2.93
N ALA A 113 11.64 -3.94 -3.22
CA ALA A 113 10.53 -3.20 -2.64
C ALA A 113 9.20 -3.93 -2.88
N TYR A 114 8.31 -3.95 -1.87
CA TYR A 114 7.03 -4.66 -1.91
C TYR A 114 6.18 -4.30 -3.14
N ARG A 115 6.25 -3.05 -3.61
CA ARG A 115 5.62 -2.58 -4.87
C ARG A 115 6.00 -3.40 -6.11
N SER A 116 7.16 -4.06 -6.10
CA SER A 116 7.58 -4.97 -7.17
C SER A 116 6.70 -6.22 -7.20
N GLN A 117 6.35 -6.74 -6.03
CA GLN A 117 5.46 -7.90 -5.90
C GLN A 117 4.03 -7.51 -6.29
N GLU A 118 3.52 -6.37 -5.83
CA GLU A 118 2.20 -5.85 -6.22
C GLU A 118 2.09 -5.72 -7.75
N ARG A 119 3.11 -5.08 -8.36
CA ARG A 119 3.21 -4.95 -9.81
C ARG A 119 3.22 -6.32 -10.51
N TYR A 120 3.98 -7.28 -9.99
CA TYR A 120 4.03 -8.63 -10.56
C TYR A 120 2.68 -9.33 -10.49
N GLN A 121 1.98 -9.26 -9.35
CA GLN A 121 0.65 -9.87 -9.18
C GLN A 121 -0.37 -9.25 -10.14
N ARG A 122 -0.40 -7.93 -10.24
CA ARG A 122 -1.27 -7.22 -11.18
C ARG A 122 -0.99 -7.60 -12.64
N ASP A 123 0.28 -7.56 -13.02
CA ASP A 123 0.71 -7.88 -14.39
C ASP A 123 0.36 -9.35 -14.73
N ARG A 124 0.61 -10.29 -13.81
CA ARG A 124 0.25 -11.71 -13.94
C ARG A 124 -1.27 -11.92 -14.04
N PHE A 125 -2.03 -11.30 -13.13
CA PHE A 125 -3.49 -11.36 -13.13
C PHE A 125 -4.07 -10.81 -14.44
N GLY A 126 -3.58 -9.66 -14.90
CA GLY A 126 -3.98 -9.05 -16.16
C GLY A 126 -3.78 -9.95 -17.36
N ILE A 127 -2.63 -10.64 -17.45
CA ILE A 127 -2.36 -11.59 -18.53
C ILE A 127 -3.32 -12.79 -18.45
N LEU A 128 -3.49 -13.40 -17.28
CA LEU A 128 -4.37 -14.56 -17.11
C LEU A 128 -5.83 -14.24 -17.49
N VAL A 129 -6.32 -13.07 -17.06
CA VAL A 129 -7.67 -12.61 -17.43
C VAL A 129 -7.75 -12.30 -18.93
N LYS A 130 -6.72 -11.67 -19.51
CA LYS A 130 -6.69 -11.38 -20.96
C LYS A 130 -6.73 -12.66 -21.79
N GLN A 131 -5.98 -13.68 -21.40
CA GLN A 131 -5.95 -14.97 -22.10
C GLN A 131 -7.31 -15.69 -22.06
N LYS A 132 -8.08 -15.53 -20.98
CA LYS A 132 -9.37 -16.19 -20.80
C LYS A 132 -10.58 -15.38 -21.31
N TYR A 133 -10.54 -14.05 -21.20
CA TYR A 133 -11.71 -13.18 -21.40
C TYR A 133 -11.45 -11.94 -22.29
N GLY A 134 -10.22 -11.75 -22.78
CA GLY A 134 -9.83 -10.62 -23.63
C GLY A 134 -9.39 -9.37 -22.87
N GLY A 135 -8.70 -8.46 -23.57
CA GLY A 135 -7.99 -7.33 -22.96
C GLY A 135 -8.88 -6.29 -22.26
N ARG A 136 -10.08 -6.00 -22.80
CA ARG A 136 -11.03 -5.08 -22.15
C ARG A 136 -11.51 -5.59 -20.80
N GLN A 137 -11.76 -6.89 -20.69
CA GLN A 137 -12.16 -7.51 -19.43
C GLN A 137 -11.01 -7.58 -18.43
N ALA A 138 -9.77 -7.76 -18.91
CA ALA A 138 -8.59 -7.68 -18.07
C ALA A 138 -8.43 -6.30 -17.41
N ALA A 139 -8.52 -5.22 -18.19
CA ALA A 139 -8.43 -3.86 -17.66
C ALA A 139 -9.53 -3.57 -16.62
N ARG A 140 -10.78 -3.92 -16.91
CA ARG A 140 -11.91 -3.74 -15.98
C ARG A 140 -11.73 -4.51 -14.68
N ARG A 141 -11.25 -5.75 -14.75
CA ARG A 141 -11.07 -6.60 -13.55
C ARG A 141 -9.88 -6.17 -12.71
N ILE A 142 -8.80 -5.68 -13.32
CA ILE A 142 -7.69 -5.08 -12.56
C ILE A 142 -8.20 -3.86 -11.77
N GLU A 143 -8.98 -2.99 -12.41
CA GLU A 143 -9.55 -1.82 -11.75
C GLU A 143 -10.50 -2.20 -10.60
N SER A 144 -11.39 -3.19 -10.81
CA SER A 144 -12.37 -3.56 -9.79
C SER A 144 -11.80 -4.39 -8.64
N GLN A 145 -10.80 -5.24 -8.88
CA GLN A 145 -10.30 -6.20 -7.87
C GLN A 145 -9.01 -5.75 -7.21
N LEU A 146 -8.15 -5.01 -7.92
CA LEU A 146 -6.87 -4.52 -7.40
C LEU A 146 -6.88 -3.01 -7.17
N CYS A 147 -8.00 -2.33 -7.48
CA CYS A 147 -8.13 -0.87 -7.39
C CYS A 147 -7.06 -0.11 -8.18
N GLU A 148 -6.54 -0.72 -9.25
CA GLU A 148 -5.49 -0.16 -10.10
C GLU A 148 -6.00 0.16 -11.51
N LYS A 149 -5.71 1.36 -12.02
CA LYS A 149 -6.10 1.75 -13.39
C LYS A 149 -5.01 1.35 -14.38
N VAL A 150 -5.34 0.43 -15.29
CA VAL A 150 -4.41 -0.09 -16.30
C VAL A 150 -5.08 -0.15 -17.67
N GLY A 151 -4.41 0.42 -18.68
CA GLY A 151 -4.87 0.34 -20.07
C GLY A 151 -4.62 -1.03 -20.71
N THR A 152 -5.44 -1.41 -21.69
CA THR A 152 -5.29 -2.67 -22.44
C THR A 152 -3.94 -2.78 -23.15
N SER A 153 -3.39 -1.66 -23.61
CA SER A 153 -2.06 -1.58 -24.23
C SER A 153 -0.94 -1.93 -23.25
N HIS A 154 -1.05 -1.55 -21.97
CA HIS A 154 -0.10 -1.94 -20.94
C HIS A 154 -0.08 -3.47 -20.77
N ILE A 155 -1.26 -4.09 -20.67
CA ILE A 155 -1.40 -5.54 -20.50
C ILE A 155 -0.75 -6.28 -21.67
N SER A 156 -0.98 -5.83 -22.91
CA SER A 156 -0.32 -6.41 -24.09
C SER A 156 1.19 -6.26 -24.09
N ARG A 157 1.73 -5.09 -23.69
CA ARG A 157 3.19 -4.90 -23.57
C ARG A 157 3.79 -5.83 -22.52
N VAL A 158 3.10 -6.02 -21.41
CA VAL A 158 3.53 -6.89 -20.31
C VAL A 158 3.48 -8.36 -20.73
N GLU A 159 2.45 -8.80 -21.44
CA GLU A 159 2.33 -10.17 -21.97
C GLU A 159 3.50 -10.53 -22.89
N ASN A 160 3.91 -9.61 -23.77
CA ASN A 160 5.06 -9.83 -24.64
C ASN A 160 6.39 -9.97 -23.89
N ARG A 161 6.48 -9.43 -22.65
CA ARG A 161 7.69 -9.45 -21.83
C ARG A 161 7.72 -10.62 -20.85
N ILE A 162 6.57 -11.03 -20.32
CA ILE A 162 6.46 -12.05 -19.27
C ILE A 162 6.01 -13.37 -19.91
N LYS A 163 6.88 -14.38 -19.91
CA LYS A 163 6.51 -15.74 -20.30
C LYS A 163 5.75 -16.40 -19.14
N ILE A 164 4.42 -16.44 -19.22
CA ILE A 164 3.58 -17.23 -18.31
C ILE A 164 3.31 -18.56 -19.02
N SER A 165 3.85 -19.68 -18.51
CA SER A 165 3.46 -20.99 -19.04
C SER A 165 2.02 -21.29 -18.65
N LYS A 166 1.31 -21.97 -19.55
CA LYS A 166 -0.04 -22.48 -19.29
C LYS A 166 0.02 -23.68 -18.35
#